data_AF-A0AAE3AEN3-F1
#
_entry.id   AF-A0AAE3AEN3-F1
#
_cell.length_a   1.000
_cell.length_b   1.000
_cell.length_c   1.000
_cell.angle_alpha   90.00
_cell.angle_beta   90.00
_cell.angle_gamma   90.00
#
_symmetry.space_group_name_H-M   'P 1'
#
loop_
_entity.id
_entity.type
_entity.pdbx_description
1 polymer ?
#
loop_
_entity_poly.entity_id
_entity_poly.type
_entity_poly.pdbx_seq_one_letter_code
_entity_poly.pdbx_strand_id
1 'polypeptide(L)'
;MKKFDLKKTVAKARSLDYKKLARDFVYGKPAGERRLGDLYMDKTGLYKHREWRGIKDTFYYFNKVWLYNYGMMVYDVMRYGGIVTFAKGCWRYRWMGQTYLPVLHWFDRGMEGLRGEALRACPWHYRGMVNATIFQFMQMFRNDLNLNKSDKVRAKHDKTMAHDETVWGGVFYPFSKEVENVPLQMVPYFVTCHVNNHTVLNYIDAVQSLGLPGDPCPMCQAEAGLFVLDDVPDYYKAVITSNEACDGSVATSILQDWLMDKPLFAMPQPMQFDDPLVQEHCQREIEEAWKFIGEQTGAAFDWNQLVKRLESQNELQRFEWEKWDVAANTDFYPINGVSQALYRIYQSQYGDLPGWHEMDKKVRKIMEKCVEQRINSFPLTRHRVIAWSCAPLYYSNWCTWAYNCWGLNTIINMDSLMFNMTIRTDSYSHTLADMAQYHEWAPMRRMAVGGMHHIFELWENMEKFHCDMVVMYDQLLCKGMQGVHGMFEDEFRARDVHAIWLPHALPDKRNVSRAEIRSIINDYMTTVMHEEPIDPSLLEFDDSQSW
;
A
#
# COMPACT_ATOMS: atom_id res chain seq x y z
N MET A 1 15.17 -29.00 -31.21
CA MET A 1 16.58 -28.74 -30.79
C MET A 1 17.21 -27.72 -31.72
N LYS A 2 17.50 -26.50 -31.25
CA LYS A 2 18.33 -25.55 -32.03
C LYS A 2 19.74 -26.17 -32.18
N LYS A 3 20.25 -26.29 -33.41
CA LYS A 3 21.60 -26.81 -33.70
C LYS A 3 22.63 -25.97 -32.91
N PHE A 4 23.42 -26.64 -32.07
CA PHE A 4 24.48 -26.02 -31.29
C PHE A 4 25.64 -25.66 -32.21
N ASP A 5 25.76 -24.38 -32.57
CA ASP A 5 26.85 -23.89 -33.44
C ASP A 5 28.12 -23.69 -32.60
N LEU A 6 28.96 -24.72 -32.61
CA LEU A 6 30.23 -24.75 -31.88
C LEU A 6 31.17 -23.62 -32.30
N LYS A 7 31.18 -23.22 -33.58
CA LYS A 7 32.05 -22.15 -34.08
C LYS A 7 31.61 -20.79 -33.55
N LYS A 8 30.30 -20.52 -33.54
CA LYS A 8 29.73 -19.29 -32.97
C LYS A 8 29.94 -19.21 -31.46
N THR A 9 29.82 -20.33 -30.75
CA THR A 9 30.05 -20.41 -29.30
C THR A 9 31.52 -20.20 -28.94
N VAL A 10 32.45 -20.79 -29.69
CA VAL A 10 33.90 -20.61 -29.47
C VAL A 10 34.35 -19.20 -29.82
N ALA A 11 33.82 -18.60 -30.89
CA ALA A 11 34.08 -17.20 -31.23
C ALA A 11 33.59 -16.25 -30.13
N LYS A 12 32.36 -16.47 -29.62
CA LYS A 12 31.79 -15.71 -28.51
C LYS A 12 32.60 -15.90 -27.23
N ALA A 13 33.06 -17.11 -26.93
CA ALA A 13 33.88 -17.40 -25.76
C ALA A 13 35.25 -16.70 -25.80
N ARG A 14 35.84 -16.51 -27.00
CA ARG A 14 37.11 -15.81 -27.18
C ARG A 14 36.98 -14.28 -27.10
N SER A 15 35.81 -13.73 -27.39
CA SER A 15 35.53 -12.29 -27.34
C SER A 15 35.02 -11.80 -25.98
N LEU A 16 34.86 -12.67 -24.99
CA LEU A 16 34.36 -12.31 -23.66
C LEU A 16 35.49 -11.85 -22.74
N ASP A 17 35.29 -10.71 -22.09
CA ASP A 17 36.15 -10.27 -20.99
C ASP A 17 35.83 -11.08 -19.73
N TYR A 18 36.60 -12.14 -19.50
CA TYR A 18 36.45 -13.01 -18.33
C TYR A 18 36.71 -12.27 -17.00
N LYS A 19 37.55 -11.22 -16.99
CA LYS A 19 37.80 -10.43 -15.77
C LYS A 19 36.56 -9.62 -15.41
N LYS A 20 35.94 -8.97 -16.41
CA LYS A 20 34.66 -8.27 -16.24
C LYS A 20 33.57 -9.24 -15.77
N LEU A 21 33.42 -10.38 -16.44
CA LEU A 21 32.43 -11.39 -16.05
C LEU A 21 32.61 -11.89 -14.61
N ALA A 22 33.84 -12.17 -14.19
CA ALA A 22 34.13 -12.59 -12.82
C ALA A 22 33.79 -11.47 -11.81
N ARG A 23 34.12 -10.21 -12.13
CA ARG A 23 33.78 -9.05 -11.30
C ARG A 23 32.27 -8.87 -11.20
N ASP A 24 31.54 -8.90 -12.32
CA ASP A 24 30.09 -8.75 -12.37
C ASP A 24 29.38 -9.91 -11.65
N PHE A 25 29.95 -11.11 -11.71
CA PHE A 25 29.44 -12.24 -10.94
C PHE A 25 29.60 -12.00 -9.43
N VAL A 26 30.77 -11.55 -8.98
CA VAL A 26 31.04 -11.34 -7.55
C VAL A 26 30.27 -10.14 -6.98
N TYR A 27 30.30 -9.00 -7.67
CA TYR A 27 29.81 -7.72 -7.18
C TYR A 27 28.45 -7.29 -7.77
N GLY A 28 27.95 -8.02 -8.77
CA GLY A 28 26.79 -7.62 -9.55
C GLY A 28 27.18 -6.66 -10.67
N LYS A 29 26.35 -6.62 -11.72
CA LYS A 29 26.53 -5.66 -12.81
C LYS A 29 26.29 -4.22 -12.33
N PRO A 30 27.06 -3.24 -12.85
CA PRO A 30 26.80 -1.83 -12.58
C PRO A 30 25.44 -1.41 -13.14
N ALA A 31 24.92 -0.27 -12.67
CA ALA A 31 23.69 0.33 -13.20
C ALA A 31 23.80 0.53 -14.73
N GLY A 32 22.69 0.34 -15.45
CA GLY A 32 22.59 0.39 -16.91
C GLY A 32 23.08 -0.84 -17.67
N GLU A 33 23.95 -1.68 -17.09
CA GLU A 33 24.33 -2.98 -17.69
C GLU A 33 23.47 -4.15 -17.20
N ARG A 34 22.60 -3.89 -16.22
CA ARG A 34 21.77 -4.89 -15.53
C ARG A 34 20.81 -5.57 -16.50
N ARG A 35 20.21 -4.81 -17.41
CA ARG A 35 19.20 -5.25 -18.37
C ARG A 35 18.04 -5.93 -17.66
N LEU A 36 17.45 -5.21 -16.70
CA LEU A 36 16.39 -5.72 -15.82
C LEU A 36 15.16 -6.17 -16.60
N GLY A 37 14.84 -5.50 -17.71
CA GLY A 37 13.74 -5.89 -18.59
C GLY A 37 13.86 -7.29 -19.17
N ASP A 38 15.09 -7.77 -19.41
CA ASP A 38 15.33 -9.11 -19.93
C ASP A 38 14.92 -10.21 -18.93
N LEU A 39 14.79 -9.88 -17.64
CA LEU A 39 14.38 -10.82 -16.60
C LEU A 39 12.91 -11.22 -16.74
N TYR A 40 12.08 -10.38 -17.35
CA TYR A 40 10.64 -10.64 -17.46
C TYR A 40 10.32 -11.73 -18.48
N MET A 41 9.46 -12.65 -18.08
CA MET A 41 8.73 -13.55 -18.96
C MET A 41 7.76 -12.72 -19.77
N ASP A 42 7.74 -13.00 -21.08
CA ASP A 42 6.82 -12.34 -22.02
C ASP A 42 5.37 -12.43 -21.52
N LYS A 43 4.65 -11.32 -21.60
CA LYS A 43 3.24 -11.12 -21.19
C LYS A 43 2.96 -11.15 -19.71
N THR A 44 3.65 -11.99 -18.93
CA THR A 44 3.28 -12.23 -17.53
C THR A 44 3.91 -11.24 -16.56
N GLY A 45 4.93 -10.48 -16.98
CA GLY A 45 5.67 -9.61 -16.05
C GLY A 45 6.27 -10.35 -14.84
N LEU A 46 6.37 -11.68 -14.91
CA LEU A 46 7.02 -12.51 -13.89
C LEU A 46 8.49 -12.71 -14.26
N TYR A 47 9.38 -12.87 -13.29
CA TYR A 47 10.78 -13.14 -13.59
C TYR A 47 11.01 -14.57 -14.11
N LYS A 48 11.68 -14.70 -15.27
CA LYS A 48 12.25 -15.95 -15.81
C LYS A 48 13.18 -16.61 -14.81
N HIS A 49 14.00 -15.79 -14.17
CA HIS A 49 14.87 -16.11 -13.06
C HIS A 49 15.07 -14.84 -12.23
N ARG A 50 15.32 -14.99 -10.93
CA ARG A 50 15.55 -13.83 -10.06
C ARG A 50 16.81 -13.07 -10.49
N GLU A 51 16.79 -11.77 -10.21
CA GLU A 51 17.90 -10.85 -10.48
C GLU A 51 19.18 -11.29 -9.75
N TRP A 52 20.28 -11.42 -10.50
CA TRP A 52 21.60 -11.61 -9.93
C TRP A 52 22.19 -10.26 -9.48
N ARG A 53 22.38 -10.11 -8.18
CA ARG A 53 22.78 -8.87 -7.51
C ARG A 53 24.25 -8.84 -7.09
N GLY A 54 25.03 -9.84 -7.50
CA GLY A 54 26.33 -10.16 -6.89
C GLY A 54 26.18 -11.10 -5.71
N ILE A 55 27.27 -11.73 -5.26
CA ILE A 55 27.23 -12.81 -4.25
C ILE A 55 26.59 -12.31 -2.94
N LYS A 56 27.04 -11.17 -2.42
CA LYS A 56 26.61 -10.63 -1.12
C LYS A 56 25.11 -10.36 -1.09
N ASP A 57 24.62 -9.58 -2.06
CA ASP A 57 23.24 -9.12 -2.08
C ASP A 57 22.27 -10.20 -2.58
N THR A 58 22.71 -11.07 -3.49
CA THR A 58 21.88 -12.23 -3.91
C THR A 58 21.72 -13.22 -2.76
N PHE A 59 22.79 -13.52 -2.02
CA PHE A 59 22.71 -14.42 -0.87
C PHE A 59 21.87 -13.80 0.26
N TYR A 60 22.01 -12.49 0.49
CA TYR A 60 21.13 -11.79 1.43
C TYR A 60 19.67 -11.90 1.00
N TYR A 61 19.35 -11.57 -0.25
CA TYR A 61 17.98 -11.63 -0.75
C TYR A 61 17.39 -13.04 -0.62
N PHE A 62 18.15 -14.07 -1.01
CA PHE A 62 17.70 -15.45 -0.90
C PHE A 62 17.46 -15.89 0.56
N ASN A 63 18.38 -15.58 1.49
CA ASN A 63 18.28 -16.08 2.87
C ASN A 63 17.38 -15.22 3.75
N LYS A 64 17.51 -13.90 3.66
CA LYS A 64 16.89 -12.93 4.59
C LYS A 64 15.60 -12.33 4.07
N VAL A 65 15.33 -12.43 2.78
CA VAL A 65 14.04 -12.07 2.20
C VAL A 65 13.28 -13.34 1.85
N TRP A 66 13.78 -14.15 0.94
CA TRP A 66 12.99 -15.26 0.38
C TRP A 66 12.74 -16.41 1.36
N LEU A 67 13.80 -17.10 1.83
CA LEU A 67 13.66 -18.23 2.77
C LEU A 67 13.07 -17.78 4.11
N TYR A 68 13.54 -16.64 4.62
CA TYR A 68 13.03 -16.07 5.86
C TYR A 68 11.53 -15.77 5.76
N ASN A 69 11.06 -15.10 4.69
CA ASN A 69 9.64 -14.81 4.54
C ASN A 69 8.81 -16.09 4.43
N TYR A 70 9.22 -17.09 3.65
CA TYR A 70 8.47 -18.35 3.61
C TYR A 70 8.37 -19.02 4.98
N GLY A 71 9.49 -19.10 5.71
CA GLY A 71 9.50 -19.65 7.07
C GLY A 71 8.58 -18.86 8.01
N MET A 72 8.63 -17.53 7.93
CA MET A 72 7.79 -16.65 8.74
C MET A 72 6.31 -16.70 8.34
N MET A 73 5.98 -16.85 7.06
CA MET A 73 4.59 -17.00 6.60
C MET A 73 3.97 -18.28 7.19
N VAL A 74 4.70 -19.40 7.16
CA VAL A 74 4.27 -20.66 7.80
C VAL A 74 4.15 -20.47 9.32
N TYR A 75 5.14 -19.84 9.94
CA TYR A 75 5.11 -19.55 11.38
C TYR A 75 3.89 -18.70 11.77
N ASP A 76 3.61 -17.63 11.02
CA ASP A 76 2.51 -16.71 11.28
C ASP A 76 1.14 -17.41 11.12
N VAL A 77 0.95 -18.20 10.06
CA VAL A 77 -0.26 -19.02 9.87
C VAL A 77 -0.47 -19.97 11.06
N MET A 78 0.60 -20.66 11.47
CA MET A 78 0.55 -21.57 12.62
C MET A 78 0.24 -20.83 13.92
N ARG A 79 0.83 -19.65 14.12
CA ARG A 79 0.65 -18.80 15.31
C ARG A 79 -0.77 -18.25 15.42
N TYR A 80 -1.39 -17.84 14.32
CA TYR A 80 -2.64 -17.07 14.36
C TYR A 80 -3.92 -17.90 14.16
N GLY A 81 -3.84 -19.17 13.80
CA GLY A 81 -5.05 -20.00 13.72
C GLY A 81 -4.85 -21.43 13.23
N GLY A 82 -3.64 -21.79 12.82
CA GLY A 82 -3.27 -23.14 12.45
C GLY A 82 -3.64 -23.50 11.01
N ILE A 83 -3.00 -24.56 10.51
CA ILE A 83 -3.07 -24.95 9.10
C ILE A 83 -4.47 -25.39 8.65
N VAL A 84 -5.29 -25.96 9.54
CA VAL A 84 -6.63 -26.44 9.20
C VAL A 84 -7.57 -25.28 8.91
N THR A 85 -7.57 -24.26 9.77
CA THR A 85 -8.34 -23.02 9.59
C THR A 85 -7.92 -22.31 8.30
N PHE A 86 -6.62 -22.21 8.08
CA PHE A 86 -6.06 -21.65 6.86
C PHE A 86 -6.50 -22.42 5.60
N ALA A 87 -6.40 -23.76 5.61
CA ALA A 87 -6.78 -24.59 4.46
C ALA A 87 -8.28 -24.45 4.13
N LYS A 88 -9.14 -24.37 5.15
CA LYS A 88 -10.57 -24.10 4.97
C LYS A 88 -10.83 -22.74 4.32
N GLY A 89 -10.17 -21.68 4.82
CA GLY A 89 -10.29 -20.34 4.23
C GLY A 89 -9.79 -20.28 2.79
N CYS A 90 -8.64 -20.87 2.50
CA CYS A 90 -8.09 -20.98 1.14
C CYS A 90 -9.01 -21.73 0.17
N TRP A 91 -9.78 -22.69 0.67
CA TRP A 91 -10.72 -23.46 -0.15
C TRP A 91 -12.02 -22.69 -0.41
N ARG A 92 -12.50 -21.91 0.56
CA ARG A 92 -13.77 -21.18 0.48
C ARG A 92 -13.65 -19.84 -0.25
N TYR A 93 -12.57 -19.10 -0.01
CA TYR A 93 -12.45 -17.70 -0.43
C TYR A 93 -11.51 -17.53 -1.61
N ARG A 94 -12.00 -16.97 -2.72
CA ARG A 94 -11.25 -16.90 -3.99
C ARG A 94 -10.00 -16.05 -3.88
N TRP A 95 -10.09 -14.91 -3.19
CA TRP A 95 -8.99 -13.96 -3.04
C TRP A 95 -7.76 -14.54 -2.32
N MET A 96 -7.91 -15.62 -1.54
CA MET A 96 -6.79 -16.27 -0.83
C MET A 96 -5.76 -16.90 -1.76
N GLY A 97 -6.23 -17.72 -2.71
CA GLY A 97 -5.34 -18.42 -3.65
C GLY A 97 -4.55 -17.44 -4.54
N GLN A 98 -5.13 -16.28 -4.80
CA GLN A 98 -4.58 -15.25 -5.68
C GLN A 98 -3.69 -14.23 -4.96
N THR A 99 -3.68 -14.21 -3.62
CA THR A 99 -2.94 -13.21 -2.83
C THR A 99 -1.81 -13.81 -1.99
N TYR A 100 -2.06 -14.93 -1.31
CA TYR A 100 -1.06 -15.51 -0.39
C TYR A 100 0.03 -16.31 -1.11
N LEU A 101 -0.37 -17.20 -2.03
CA LEU A 101 0.57 -18.05 -2.78
C LEU A 101 1.54 -17.25 -3.67
N PRO A 102 1.11 -16.19 -4.38
CA PRO A 102 2.00 -15.41 -5.25
C PRO A 102 2.72 -14.24 -4.57
N VAL A 103 2.65 -14.09 -3.24
CA VAL A 103 3.16 -12.89 -2.53
C VAL A 103 4.63 -12.57 -2.80
N LEU A 104 5.49 -13.58 -3.03
CA LEU A 104 6.91 -13.33 -3.26
C LEU A 104 7.21 -12.71 -4.62
N HIS A 105 6.31 -12.86 -5.58
CA HIS A 105 6.41 -12.12 -6.83
C HIS A 105 6.23 -10.61 -6.58
N TRP A 106 5.37 -10.23 -5.62
CA TRP A 106 5.20 -8.82 -5.22
C TRP A 106 6.48 -8.25 -4.57
N PHE A 107 7.21 -9.04 -3.78
CA PHE A 107 8.56 -8.67 -3.32
C PHE A 107 9.53 -8.53 -4.49
N ASP A 108 9.55 -9.48 -5.42
CA ASP A 108 10.48 -9.48 -6.56
C ASP A 108 10.32 -8.22 -7.43
N ARG A 109 9.08 -7.72 -7.61
CA ARG A 109 8.78 -6.45 -8.29
C ARG A 109 9.11 -5.22 -7.46
N GLY A 110 8.77 -5.22 -6.18
CA GLY A 110 9.03 -4.10 -5.27
C GLY A 110 10.52 -3.86 -5.01
N MET A 111 11.35 -4.92 -5.13
CA MET A 111 12.79 -4.92 -4.82
C MET A 111 13.68 -4.97 -6.08
N GLU A 112 13.11 -4.73 -7.26
CA GLU A 112 13.85 -4.71 -8.53
C GLU A 112 14.99 -3.68 -8.49
N GLY A 113 16.20 -4.11 -8.84
CA GLY A 113 17.35 -3.22 -8.94
C GLY A 113 17.94 -2.75 -7.61
N LEU A 114 17.28 -3.01 -6.47
CA LEU A 114 17.77 -2.62 -5.15
C LEU A 114 19.08 -3.37 -4.79
N ARG A 115 19.99 -2.65 -4.13
CA ARG A 115 21.29 -3.14 -3.64
C ARG A 115 21.58 -2.56 -2.26
N GLY A 116 22.59 -3.10 -1.60
CA GLY A 116 23.13 -2.48 -0.39
C GLY A 116 22.10 -2.36 0.74
N GLU A 117 22.03 -1.19 1.37
CA GLU A 117 21.16 -0.96 2.52
C GLU A 117 19.69 -0.80 2.13
N ALA A 118 19.36 -0.33 0.92
CA ALA A 118 17.98 -0.35 0.44
C ALA A 118 17.40 -1.77 0.33
N LEU A 119 18.22 -2.72 -0.14
CA LEU A 119 17.84 -4.15 -0.15
C LEU A 119 17.72 -4.75 1.28
N ARG A 120 18.18 -4.04 2.31
CA ARG A 120 18.08 -4.46 3.72
C ARG A 120 16.90 -3.81 4.43
N ALA A 121 16.57 -2.56 4.12
CA ALA A 121 15.47 -1.82 4.75
C ALA A 121 14.11 -2.13 4.11
N CYS A 122 13.99 -2.00 2.79
CA CYS A 122 12.71 -2.13 2.06
C CYS A 122 11.98 -3.46 2.33
N PRO A 123 12.66 -4.63 2.40
CA PRO A 123 11.99 -5.89 2.69
C PRO A 123 11.40 -6.01 4.10
N TRP A 124 11.88 -5.24 5.08
CA TRP A 124 11.30 -5.27 6.44
C TRP A 124 9.91 -4.63 6.46
N HIS A 125 9.69 -3.55 5.73
CA HIS A 125 8.36 -2.98 5.53
C HIS A 125 7.42 -3.98 4.86
N TYR A 126 7.85 -4.62 3.77
CA TYR A 126 7.06 -5.67 3.12
C TYR A 126 6.77 -6.85 4.05
N ARG A 127 7.74 -7.27 4.87
CA ARG A 127 7.53 -8.30 5.89
C ARG A 127 6.46 -7.89 6.90
N GLY A 128 6.45 -6.63 7.32
CA GLY A 128 5.42 -6.07 8.17
C GLY A 128 4.04 -6.16 7.51
N MET A 129 3.91 -5.70 6.27
CA MET A 129 2.67 -5.78 5.50
C MET A 129 2.16 -7.23 5.41
N VAL A 130 3.03 -8.18 5.05
CA VAL A 130 2.68 -9.61 5.00
C VAL A 130 2.28 -10.16 6.37
N ASN A 131 2.97 -9.77 7.45
CA ASN A 131 2.58 -10.20 8.80
C ASN A 131 1.17 -9.73 9.15
N ALA A 132 0.87 -8.46 8.89
CA ALA A 132 -0.44 -7.88 9.17
C ALA A 132 -1.55 -8.52 8.30
N THR A 133 -1.28 -8.76 7.02
CA THR A 133 -2.20 -9.50 6.15
C THR A 133 -2.51 -10.89 6.72
N ILE A 134 -1.49 -11.65 7.15
CA ILE A 134 -1.68 -12.99 7.72
C ILE A 134 -2.40 -12.93 9.06
N PHE A 135 -2.05 -11.96 9.90
CA PHE A 135 -2.74 -11.69 11.15
C PHE A 135 -4.23 -11.48 10.90
N GLN A 136 -4.58 -10.62 9.93
CA GLN A 136 -5.96 -10.29 9.59
C GLN A 136 -6.72 -11.49 9.04
N PHE A 137 -6.30 -12.11 7.92
CA PHE A 137 -7.13 -13.19 7.34
C PHE A 137 -7.24 -14.40 8.28
N MET A 138 -6.25 -14.63 9.14
CA MET A 138 -6.35 -15.68 10.17
C MET A 138 -7.30 -15.29 11.30
N GLN A 139 -7.48 -14.00 11.62
CA GLN A 139 -8.57 -13.54 12.47
C GLN A 139 -9.92 -13.73 11.80
N MET A 140 -10.05 -13.34 10.53
CA MET A 140 -11.27 -13.54 9.76
C MET A 140 -11.66 -15.02 9.78
N PHE A 141 -10.78 -15.94 9.37
CA PHE A 141 -11.11 -17.37 9.29
C PHE A 141 -11.33 -18.06 10.63
N ARG A 142 -10.64 -17.64 11.70
CA ARG A 142 -10.82 -18.28 13.02
C ARG A 142 -12.16 -17.90 13.65
N ASN A 143 -12.72 -16.75 13.25
CA ASN A 143 -13.98 -16.20 13.75
C ASN A 143 -15.14 -16.44 12.76
N ASP A 144 -14.84 -17.04 11.60
CA ASP A 144 -15.79 -17.21 10.50
C ASP A 144 -16.82 -18.34 10.73
N LEU A 145 -18.08 -17.94 10.85
CA LEU A 145 -19.22 -18.85 11.01
C LEU A 145 -19.54 -19.64 9.74
N ASN A 146 -19.06 -19.23 8.56
CA ASN A 146 -19.17 -20.03 7.34
C ASN A 146 -18.25 -21.26 7.39
N LEU A 147 -17.11 -21.19 8.07
CA LEU A 147 -16.14 -22.29 8.17
C LEU A 147 -16.33 -23.18 9.40
N ASN A 148 -16.86 -22.62 10.49
CA ASN A 148 -17.10 -23.34 11.74
C ASN A 148 -18.17 -22.65 12.62
N LYS A 149 -19.30 -23.34 12.85
CA LYS A 149 -20.43 -22.82 13.62
C LYS A 149 -20.41 -23.17 15.11
N SER A 150 -19.28 -23.64 15.66
CA SER A 150 -19.17 -23.98 17.09
C SER A 150 -19.37 -22.77 18.00
N ASP A 151 -19.87 -23.00 19.21
CA ASP A 151 -20.10 -21.94 20.21
C ASP A 151 -18.82 -21.15 20.53
N LYS A 152 -17.66 -21.80 20.48
CA LYS A 152 -16.36 -21.13 20.67
C LYS A 152 -16.05 -20.11 19.58
N VAL A 153 -16.39 -20.41 18.33
CA VAL A 153 -16.21 -19.47 17.20
C VAL A 153 -17.23 -18.37 17.29
N ARG A 154 -18.49 -18.70 17.61
CA ARG A 154 -19.56 -17.72 17.85
C ARG A 154 -19.21 -16.72 18.95
N ALA A 155 -18.66 -17.17 20.07
CA ALA A 155 -18.22 -16.28 21.15
C ALA A 155 -17.13 -15.28 20.72
N LYS A 156 -16.26 -15.66 19.77
CA LYS A 156 -15.26 -14.74 19.20
C LYS A 156 -15.84 -13.82 18.14
N HIS A 157 -16.67 -14.37 17.26
CA HIS A 157 -17.45 -13.62 16.28
C HIS A 157 -18.22 -12.47 16.96
N ASP A 158 -18.90 -12.77 18.06
CA ASP A 158 -19.70 -11.79 18.84
C ASP A 158 -18.84 -10.74 19.56
N LYS A 159 -17.52 -10.95 19.60
CA LYS A 159 -16.50 -10.02 20.11
C LYS A 159 -15.59 -9.46 19.00
N THR A 160 -16.02 -9.57 17.74
CA THR A 160 -15.28 -9.03 16.59
C THR A 160 -16.11 -7.97 15.88
N MET A 161 -15.49 -6.83 15.62
CA MET A 161 -16.07 -5.72 14.85
C MET A 161 -15.36 -5.62 13.50
N ALA A 162 -16.13 -5.44 12.43
CA ALA A 162 -15.58 -4.99 11.15
C ALA A 162 -15.60 -3.47 11.08
N HIS A 163 -14.76 -2.91 10.21
CA HIS A 163 -14.86 -1.51 9.84
C HIS A 163 -14.37 -1.29 8.41
N ASP A 164 -14.80 -0.19 7.81
CA ASP A 164 -14.25 0.26 6.53
C ASP A 164 -12.75 0.51 6.66
N GLU A 165 -11.99 0.25 5.59
CA GLU A 165 -10.54 0.37 5.62
C GLU A 165 -10.06 1.80 5.87
N THR A 166 -10.91 2.80 5.61
CA THR A 166 -10.60 4.20 5.90
C THR A 166 -10.82 4.56 7.36
N VAL A 167 -11.75 3.89 8.06
CA VAL A 167 -11.91 4.04 9.50
C VAL A 167 -10.63 3.63 10.19
N TRP A 168 -9.95 4.59 10.82
CA TRP A 168 -8.74 4.32 11.59
C TRP A 168 -9.02 3.33 12.73
N GLY A 169 -8.29 2.20 12.74
CA GLY A 169 -8.45 1.13 13.74
C GLY A 169 -8.26 1.55 15.20
N GLY A 170 -7.66 2.72 15.47
CA GLY A 170 -7.52 3.25 16.83
C GLY A 170 -8.81 3.66 17.50
N VAL A 171 -9.92 3.85 16.75
CA VAL A 171 -11.26 4.02 17.33
C VAL A 171 -11.65 2.85 18.25
N PHE A 172 -11.09 1.66 18.02
CA PHE A 172 -11.37 0.45 18.83
C PHE A 172 -10.44 0.27 20.03
N TYR A 173 -9.44 1.12 20.24
CA TYR A 173 -8.49 0.98 21.36
C TYR A 173 -9.13 0.89 22.75
N PRO A 174 -10.21 1.64 23.09
CA PRO A 174 -10.82 1.51 24.41
C PRO A 174 -11.36 0.10 24.71
N PHE A 175 -11.62 -0.69 23.67
CA PHE A 175 -12.23 -2.03 23.77
C PHE A 175 -11.23 -3.16 23.48
N SER A 176 -9.98 -2.83 23.15
CA SER A 176 -9.01 -3.79 22.58
C SER A 176 -8.54 -4.89 23.53
N LYS A 177 -9.03 -4.92 24.78
CA LYS A 177 -8.81 -6.02 25.72
C LYS A 177 -9.73 -7.20 25.44
N GLU A 178 -10.91 -6.95 24.87
CA GLU A 178 -11.95 -7.95 24.63
C GLU A 178 -12.45 -7.99 23.19
N VAL A 179 -12.31 -6.90 22.45
CA VAL A 179 -12.84 -6.75 21.09
C VAL A 179 -11.70 -6.81 20.07
N GLU A 180 -11.82 -7.71 19.10
CA GLU A 180 -10.98 -7.70 17.89
C GLU A 180 -11.61 -6.74 16.87
N ASN A 181 -10.82 -5.87 16.23
CA ASN A 181 -11.24 -5.08 15.08
C ASN A 181 -10.52 -5.58 13.83
N VAL A 182 -11.21 -5.61 12.69
CA VAL A 182 -10.66 -6.08 11.43
C VAL A 182 -11.17 -5.21 10.28
N PRO A 183 -10.28 -4.53 9.53
CA PRO A 183 -10.67 -3.74 8.36
C PRO A 183 -11.18 -4.67 7.26
N LEU A 184 -12.45 -4.51 6.88
CA LEU A 184 -13.21 -5.48 6.10
C LEU A 184 -12.60 -5.71 4.71
N GLN A 185 -12.16 -4.64 4.09
CA GLN A 185 -11.83 -4.61 2.69
C GLN A 185 -10.32 -4.83 2.41
N MET A 186 -9.49 -4.64 3.43
CA MET A 186 -8.03 -4.62 3.31
C MET A 186 -7.45 -5.86 2.62
N VAL A 187 -7.75 -7.05 3.14
CA VAL A 187 -7.23 -8.28 2.55
C VAL A 187 -8.05 -8.75 1.34
N PRO A 188 -9.40 -8.80 1.39
CA PRO A 188 -10.19 -9.36 0.31
C PRO A 188 -10.10 -8.62 -1.03
N TYR A 189 -9.85 -7.31 -1.04
CA TYR A 189 -9.59 -6.57 -2.28
C TYR A 189 -8.23 -5.86 -2.30
N PHE A 190 -7.89 -5.03 -1.30
CA PHE A 190 -6.82 -4.04 -1.45
C PHE A 190 -5.45 -4.69 -1.67
N VAL A 191 -5.11 -5.67 -0.82
CA VAL A 191 -3.87 -6.46 -0.99
C VAL A 191 -3.88 -7.23 -2.30
N THR A 192 -5.03 -7.77 -2.69
CA THR A 192 -5.15 -8.60 -3.90
C THR A 192 -4.78 -7.81 -5.15
N CYS A 193 -5.11 -6.51 -5.25
CA CYS A 193 -4.76 -5.66 -6.39
C CYS A 193 -3.25 -5.55 -6.62
N HIS A 194 -2.48 -5.53 -5.52
CA HIS A 194 -1.02 -5.38 -5.56
C HIS A 194 -0.29 -6.68 -5.87
N VAL A 195 -0.89 -7.82 -5.55
CA VAL A 195 -0.28 -9.14 -5.74
C VAL A 195 -0.81 -9.84 -7.00
N ASN A 196 -2.11 -9.73 -7.27
CA ASN A 196 -2.77 -10.26 -8.45
C ASN A 196 -3.98 -9.40 -8.89
N ASN A 197 -3.74 -8.47 -9.80
CA ASN A 197 -4.69 -7.56 -10.44
C ASN A 197 -5.83 -8.24 -11.23
N HIS A 198 -5.77 -9.56 -11.47
CA HIS A 198 -6.89 -10.28 -12.09
C HIS A 198 -7.99 -10.62 -11.08
N THR A 199 -7.67 -10.61 -9.78
CA THR A 199 -8.61 -11.00 -8.71
C THR A 199 -9.83 -10.09 -8.70
N VAL A 200 -9.57 -8.77 -8.69
CA VAL A 200 -10.59 -7.73 -8.52
C VAL A 200 -11.51 -7.54 -9.72
N LEU A 201 -11.05 -7.87 -10.94
CA LEU A 201 -11.87 -7.77 -12.14
C LEU A 201 -13.14 -8.63 -12.04
N ASN A 202 -13.02 -9.80 -11.41
CA ASN A 202 -14.16 -10.69 -11.19
C ASN A 202 -15.24 -10.07 -10.29
N TYR A 203 -14.84 -9.28 -9.28
CA TYR A 203 -15.79 -8.62 -8.39
C TYR A 203 -16.41 -7.39 -9.06
N ILE A 204 -15.62 -6.63 -9.81
CA ILE A 204 -16.14 -5.50 -10.62
C ILE A 204 -17.21 -6.01 -11.59
N ASP A 205 -16.94 -7.08 -12.33
CA ASP A 205 -17.88 -7.66 -13.29
C ASP A 205 -19.15 -8.18 -12.60
N ALA A 206 -19.03 -8.74 -11.40
CA ALA A 206 -20.16 -9.25 -10.64
C ALA A 206 -21.15 -8.14 -10.27
N VAL A 207 -20.68 -7.02 -9.71
CA VAL A 207 -21.60 -5.93 -9.34
C VAL A 207 -22.15 -5.20 -10.58
N GLN A 208 -21.36 -5.03 -11.64
CA GLN A 208 -21.84 -4.44 -12.89
C GLN A 208 -22.92 -5.31 -13.55
N SER A 209 -22.83 -6.64 -13.42
CA SER A 209 -23.86 -7.56 -13.94
C SER A 209 -25.23 -7.39 -13.29
N LEU A 210 -25.28 -6.80 -12.08
CA LEU A 210 -26.51 -6.45 -11.38
C LEU A 210 -27.04 -5.05 -11.72
N GLY A 211 -26.35 -4.31 -12.60
CA GLY A 211 -26.78 -3.01 -13.09
C GLY A 211 -26.09 -1.82 -12.46
N LEU A 212 -25.03 -2.01 -11.64
CA LEU A 212 -24.18 -0.89 -11.23
C LEU A 212 -23.47 -0.34 -12.49
N PRO A 213 -23.55 0.99 -12.75
CA PRO A 213 -22.85 1.57 -13.90
C PRO A 213 -21.33 1.44 -13.72
N GLY A 214 -20.58 1.56 -14.83
CA GLY A 214 -19.12 1.46 -14.82
C GLY A 214 -18.39 2.76 -14.41
N ASP A 215 -19.11 3.85 -14.15
CA ASP A 215 -18.55 5.16 -13.79
C ASP A 215 -18.19 5.40 -12.29
N PRO A 216 -18.62 4.58 -11.30
CA PRO A 216 -18.10 4.68 -9.94
C PRO A 216 -16.63 4.24 -9.86
N CYS A 217 -15.93 4.58 -8.78
CA CYS A 217 -14.54 4.13 -8.60
C CYS A 217 -14.46 2.57 -8.62
N PRO A 218 -13.54 1.94 -9.39
CA PRO A 218 -13.50 0.48 -9.49
C PRO A 218 -13.11 -0.21 -8.19
N MET A 219 -12.52 0.50 -7.23
CA MET A 219 -12.33 0.02 -5.86
C MET A 219 -13.68 -0.22 -5.18
N CYS A 220 -14.57 0.79 -5.19
CA CYS A 220 -15.93 0.69 -4.66
C CYS A 220 -16.74 -0.41 -5.37
N GLN A 221 -16.55 -0.56 -6.69
CA GLN A 221 -17.19 -1.62 -7.46
C GLN A 221 -16.68 -3.02 -7.04
N ALA A 222 -15.36 -3.20 -6.93
CA ALA A 222 -14.77 -4.47 -6.51
C ALA A 222 -15.18 -4.84 -5.09
N GLU A 223 -15.24 -3.86 -4.20
CA GLU A 223 -15.70 -4.00 -2.83
C GLU A 223 -17.15 -4.47 -2.79
N ALA A 224 -18.09 -3.79 -3.46
CA ALA A 224 -19.48 -4.22 -3.55
C ALA A 224 -19.61 -5.62 -4.18
N GLY A 225 -18.80 -5.91 -5.21
CA GLY A 225 -18.75 -7.21 -5.88
C GLY A 225 -18.34 -8.38 -4.98
N LEU A 226 -17.51 -8.15 -3.96
CA LEU A 226 -17.16 -9.17 -2.96
C LEU A 226 -18.41 -9.65 -2.20
N PHE A 227 -19.31 -8.73 -1.84
CA PHE A 227 -20.54 -9.05 -1.15
C PHE A 227 -21.57 -9.70 -2.08
N VAL A 228 -21.67 -9.23 -3.32
CA VAL A 228 -22.53 -9.83 -4.35
C VAL A 228 -22.21 -11.32 -4.56
N LEU A 229 -20.93 -11.68 -4.49
CA LEU A 229 -20.48 -13.07 -4.66
C LEU A 229 -20.37 -13.87 -3.35
N ASP A 230 -20.80 -13.33 -2.20
CA ASP A 230 -20.67 -13.97 -0.89
C ASP A 230 -19.23 -14.49 -0.63
N ASP A 231 -18.23 -13.64 -0.93
CA ASP A 231 -16.80 -13.95 -0.81
C ASP A 231 -16.12 -13.22 0.36
N VAL A 232 -16.94 -12.75 1.31
CA VAL A 232 -16.53 -12.12 2.56
C VAL A 232 -16.78 -13.08 3.73
N PRO A 233 -15.80 -13.32 4.62
CA PRO A 233 -16.01 -14.20 5.75
C PRO A 233 -17.02 -13.65 6.77
N ASP A 234 -17.82 -14.53 7.38
CA ASP A 234 -18.80 -14.17 8.41
C ASP A 234 -18.13 -14.14 9.79
N TYR A 235 -17.25 -13.15 10.00
CA TYR A 235 -16.30 -13.14 11.13
C TYR A 235 -16.61 -12.12 12.24
N TYR A 236 -17.62 -11.26 12.06
CA TYR A 236 -17.87 -10.09 12.90
C TYR A 236 -19.35 -9.88 13.21
N LYS A 237 -19.64 -9.32 14.37
CA LYS A 237 -20.99 -9.05 14.85
C LYS A 237 -21.65 -7.85 14.17
N ALA A 238 -20.89 -6.78 13.99
CA ALA A 238 -21.34 -5.49 13.53
C ALA A 238 -20.20 -4.74 12.82
N VAL A 239 -20.54 -3.71 12.05
CA VAL A 239 -19.60 -2.96 11.21
C VAL A 239 -19.68 -1.45 11.46
N ILE A 240 -18.55 -0.75 11.39
CA ILE A 240 -18.47 0.72 11.35
C ILE A 240 -18.04 1.17 9.96
N THR A 241 -18.82 2.02 9.33
CA THR A 241 -18.51 2.58 8.00
C THR A 241 -18.20 4.06 8.10
N SER A 242 -17.54 4.64 7.09
CA SER A 242 -17.31 6.08 7.04
C SER A 242 -17.39 6.63 5.62
N ASN A 243 -17.51 7.94 5.50
CA ASN A 243 -17.48 8.64 4.22
C ASN A 243 -16.08 9.16 3.86
N GLU A 244 -15.05 8.85 4.66
CA GLU A 244 -13.72 9.49 4.63
C GLU A 244 -13.06 9.48 3.24
N ALA A 245 -13.32 8.44 2.44
CA ALA A 245 -12.84 8.37 1.07
C ALA A 245 -13.59 9.35 0.15
N CYS A 246 -14.85 9.06 -0.15
CA CYS A 246 -15.70 9.82 -1.09
C CYS A 246 -17.15 9.28 -1.08
N ASP A 247 -18.03 9.93 -1.85
CA ASP A 247 -19.42 9.48 -2.05
C ASP A 247 -19.52 8.06 -2.63
N GLY A 248 -18.52 7.62 -3.40
CA GLY A 248 -18.46 6.26 -3.91
C GLY A 248 -18.34 5.21 -2.80
N SER A 249 -17.59 5.52 -1.75
CA SER A 249 -17.46 4.64 -0.57
C SER A 249 -18.76 4.60 0.23
N VAL A 250 -19.44 5.74 0.39
CA VAL A 250 -20.79 5.78 1.01
C VAL A 250 -21.78 4.90 0.26
N ALA A 251 -21.78 4.97 -1.07
CA ALA A 251 -22.63 4.11 -1.90
C ALA A 251 -22.31 2.62 -1.73
N THR A 252 -21.04 2.25 -1.57
CA THR A 252 -20.66 0.87 -1.27
C THR A 252 -21.21 0.42 0.08
N SER A 253 -21.10 1.24 1.13
CA SER A 253 -21.59 0.91 2.47
C SER A 253 -23.10 0.60 2.46
N ILE A 254 -23.89 1.29 1.63
CA ILE A 254 -25.32 1.01 1.45
C ILE A 254 -25.55 -0.38 0.84
N LEU A 255 -24.77 -0.75 -0.17
CA LEU A 255 -24.84 -2.08 -0.79
C LEU A 255 -24.41 -3.18 0.19
N GLN A 256 -23.39 -2.90 1.01
CA GLN A 256 -22.94 -3.80 2.06
C GLN A 256 -23.99 -4.03 3.14
N ASP A 257 -24.64 -2.96 3.62
CA ASP A 257 -25.73 -3.04 4.60
C ASP A 257 -26.84 -3.98 4.11
N TRP A 258 -27.26 -3.78 2.85
CA TRP A 258 -28.26 -4.63 2.20
C TRP A 258 -27.86 -6.10 2.07
N LEU A 259 -26.59 -6.39 1.82
CA LEU A 259 -26.11 -7.76 1.57
C LEU A 259 -25.71 -8.49 2.86
N MET A 260 -25.27 -7.77 3.89
CA MET A 260 -24.78 -8.34 5.14
C MET A 260 -25.85 -8.58 6.19
N ASP A 261 -26.90 -7.73 6.22
CA ASP A 261 -27.97 -7.76 7.23
C ASP A 261 -27.42 -7.80 8.68
N LYS A 262 -26.50 -6.88 8.99
CA LYS A 262 -25.85 -6.76 10.30
C LYS A 262 -25.97 -5.34 10.85
N PRO A 263 -25.92 -5.16 12.18
CA PRO A 263 -25.87 -3.83 12.76
C PRO A 263 -24.69 -3.04 12.18
N LEU A 264 -25.01 -1.84 11.68
CA LEU A 264 -24.07 -0.91 11.07
C LEU A 264 -24.16 0.44 11.78
N PHE A 265 -23.00 1.05 12.01
CA PHE A 265 -22.89 2.44 12.43
C PHE A 265 -22.11 3.23 11.39
N ALA A 266 -22.73 4.24 10.79
CA ALA A 266 -22.05 5.15 9.89
C ALA A 266 -21.42 6.28 10.71
N MET A 267 -20.11 6.45 10.59
CA MET A 267 -19.31 7.48 11.25
C MET A 267 -18.89 8.52 10.20
N PRO A 268 -19.77 9.47 9.83
CA PRO A 268 -19.46 10.45 8.80
C PRO A 268 -18.42 11.44 9.31
N GLN A 269 -17.58 11.92 8.40
CA GLN A 269 -16.65 13.02 8.63
C GLN A 269 -17.09 14.22 7.78
N PRO A 270 -17.08 15.44 8.35
CA PRO A 270 -17.49 16.65 7.65
C PRO A 270 -16.49 16.97 6.55
N MET A 271 -16.99 17.45 5.41
CA MET A 271 -16.13 17.89 4.31
C MET A 271 -15.47 19.24 4.62
N GLN A 272 -16.14 20.11 5.37
CA GLN A 272 -15.62 21.41 5.82
C GLN A 272 -15.07 21.29 7.24
N PHE A 273 -14.14 20.36 7.45
CA PHE A 273 -13.57 20.07 8.76
C PHE A 273 -12.78 21.24 9.38
N ASP A 274 -12.37 22.24 8.58
CA ASP A 274 -11.78 23.48 9.08
C ASP A 274 -12.77 24.38 9.83
N ASP A 275 -14.08 24.15 9.72
CA ASP A 275 -15.09 24.90 10.47
C ASP A 275 -15.08 24.44 11.95
N PRO A 276 -14.72 25.29 12.92
CA PRO A 276 -14.72 24.90 14.32
C PRO A 276 -16.10 24.45 14.84
N LEU A 277 -17.21 24.80 14.15
CA LEU A 277 -18.56 24.39 14.51
C LEU A 277 -18.81 22.90 14.26
N VAL A 278 -18.07 22.26 13.34
CA VAL A 278 -18.26 20.83 13.04
C VAL A 278 -17.41 19.91 13.93
N GLN A 279 -16.36 20.44 14.57
CA GLN A 279 -15.45 19.69 15.44
C GLN A 279 -16.16 19.00 16.60
N GLU A 280 -17.06 19.69 17.29
CA GLU A 280 -17.83 19.10 18.39
C GLU A 280 -18.79 18.01 17.91
N HIS A 281 -19.25 18.09 16.65
CA HIS A 281 -20.12 17.07 16.07
C HIS A 281 -19.36 15.76 15.85
N CYS A 282 -18.16 15.82 15.28
CA CYS A 282 -17.32 14.64 15.06
C CYS A 282 -16.91 13.97 16.37
N GLN A 283 -16.61 14.76 17.39
CA GLN A 283 -16.32 14.25 18.74
C GLN A 283 -17.50 13.43 19.29
N ARG A 284 -18.74 13.95 19.18
CA ARG A 284 -19.94 13.22 19.60
C ARG A 284 -20.15 11.94 18.79
N GLU A 285 -19.87 11.95 17.49
CA GLU A 285 -20.01 10.77 16.63
C GLU A 285 -19.02 9.65 17.02
N ILE A 286 -17.80 9.99 17.43
CA ILE A 286 -16.84 9.02 17.97
C ILE A 286 -17.39 8.40 19.27
N GLU A 287 -17.97 9.21 20.17
CA GLU A 287 -18.57 8.70 21.41
C GLU A 287 -19.79 7.81 21.14
N GLU A 288 -20.62 8.16 20.15
CA GLU A 288 -21.74 7.36 19.69
C GLU A 288 -21.28 6.03 19.07
N ALA A 289 -20.19 6.04 18.29
CA ALA A 289 -19.56 4.84 17.78
C ALA A 289 -19.05 3.93 18.91
N TRP A 290 -18.44 4.51 19.96
CA TRP A 290 -18.02 3.75 21.15
C TRP A 290 -19.20 3.16 21.91
N LYS A 291 -20.30 3.91 22.06
CA LYS A 291 -21.53 3.40 22.64
C LYS A 291 -22.07 2.22 21.83
N PHE A 292 -22.11 2.34 20.50
CA PHE A 292 -22.51 1.27 19.61
C PHE A 292 -21.64 0.01 19.78
N ILE A 293 -20.31 0.15 19.82
CA ILE A 293 -19.39 -0.97 20.05
C ILE A 293 -19.72 -1.67 21.38
N GLY A 294 -19.94 -0.90 22.45
CA GLY A 294 -20.31 -1.43 23.76
C GLY A 294 -21.64 -2.17 23.74
N GLU A 295 -22.65 -1.65 23.06
CA GLU A 295 -23.98 -2.28 22.92
C GLU A 295 -23.91 -3.59 22.12
N GLN A 296 -23.14 -3.64 21.04
CA GLN A 296 -23.04 -4.84 20.19
C GLN A 296 -22.19 -5.95 20.82
N THR A 297 -21.12 -5.59 21.53
CA THR A 297 -20.12 -6.56 22.03
C THR A 297 -20.23 -6.82 23.54
N GLY A 298 -20.96 -5.99 24.29
CA GLY A 298 -20.99 -5.99 25.74
C GLY A 298 -19.67 -5.58 26.40
N ALA A 299 -18.68 -5.09 25.65
CA ALA A 299 -17.41 -4.61 26.20
C ALA A 299 -17.56 -3.18 26.78
N ALA A 300 -16.88 -2.91 27.88
CA ALA A 300 -16.88 -1.59 28.49
C ALA A 300 -15.76 -0.72 27.91
N PHE A 301 -16.04 0.58 27.77
CA PHE A 301 -15.03 1.57 27.39
C PHE A 301 -13.94 1.67 28.47
N ASP A 302 -12.66 1.57 28.07
CA ASP A 302 -11.51 1.71 28.97
C ASP A 302 -10.58 2.85 28.51
N TRP A 303 -10.68 3.97 29.21
CA TRP A 303 -9.84 5.15 29.00
C TRP A 303 -8.34 4.86 29.11
N ASN A 304 -7.92 4.06 30.10
CA ASN A 304 -6.50 3.77 30.31
C ASN A 304 -5.94 2.91 29.17
N GLN A 305 -6.77 2.00 28.64
CA GLN A 305 -6.43 1.22 27.46
C GLN A 305 -6.30 2.09 26.22
N LEU A 306 -7.21 3.06 26.01
CA LEU A 306 -7.12 4.04 24.94
C LEU A 306 -5.78 4.80 25.01
N VAL A 307 -5.50 5.46 26.14
CA VAL A 307 -4.25 6.22 26.35
C VAL A 307 -3.01 5.38 26.08
N LYS A 308 -2.95 4.17 26.63
CA LYS A 308 -1.81 3.26 26.43
C LYS A 308 -1.54 2.96 24.95
N ARG A 309 -2.60 2.77 24.17
CA ARG A 309 -2.50 2.40 22.75
C ARG A 309 -2.22 3.61 21.86
N LEU A 310 -2.76 4.77 22.21
CA LEU A 310 -2.43 6.04 21.55
C LEU A 310 -0.96 6.41 21.75
N GLU A 311 -0.42 6.27 22.96
CA GLU A 311 1.01 6.52 23.21
C GLU A 311 1.92 5.58 22.41
N SER A 312 1.52 4.31 22.30
CA SER A 312 2.19 3.33 21.44
C SER A 312 2.11 3.71 19.94
N GLN A 313 0.96 4.18 19.46
CA GLN A 313 0.83 4.69 18.10
C GLN A 313 1.64 5.98 17.86
N ASN A 314 1.69 6.88 18.84
CA ASN A 314 2.47 8.11 18.77
C ASN A 314 3.97 7.82 18.61
N GLU A 315 4.50 6.71 19.15
CA GLU A 315 5.87 6.25 18.87
C GLU A 315 6.08 5.86 17.40
N LEU A 316 5.10 5.17 16.79
CA LEU A 316 5.15 4.85 15.36
C LEU A 316 5.14 6.13 14.52
N GLN A 317 4.28 7.10 14.88
CA GLN A 317 4.21 8.39 14.20
C GLN A 317 5.52 9.19 14.29
N ARG A 318 6.19 9.18 15.45
CA ARG A 318 7.51 9.80 15.62
C ARG A 318 8.51 9.23 14.63
N PHE A 319 8.52 7.91 14.44
CA PHE A 319 9.44 7.29 13.49
C PHE A 319 9.13 7.64 12.03
N GLU A 320 7.85 7.80 11.66
CA GLU A 320 7.50 8.31 10.33
C GLU A 320 8.10 9.70 10.09
N TRP A 321 8.01 10.60 11.07
CA TRP A 321 8.62 11.93 10.97
C TRP A 321 10.14 11.89 10.84
N GLU A 322 10.81 11.00 11.56
CA GLU A 322 12.26 10.80 11.39
C GLU A 322 12.60 10.28 9.98
N LYS A 323 11.82 9.34 9.43
CA LYS A 323 12.01 8.88 8.05
C LYS A 323 11.87 10.03 7.07
N TRP A 324 10.85 10.86 7.24
CA TRP A 324 10.58 12.00 6.36
C TRP A 324 11.64 13.09 6.49
N ASP A 325 12.14 13.34 7.70
CA ASP A 325 13.24 14.28 7.95
C ASP A 325 14.52 13.83 7.23
N VAL A 326 14.87 12.54 7.32
CA VAL A 326 16.03 11.98 6.61
C VAL A 326 15.82 12.03 5.09
N ALA A 327 14.62 11.74 4.60
CA ALA A 327 14.29 11.76 3.18
C ALA A 327 14.32 13.19 2.59
N ALA A 328 13.89 14.19 3.37
CA ALA A 328 13.92 15.60 3.00
C ALA A 328 15.35 16.15 3.01
N ASN A 329 16.10 15.91 4.09
CA ASN A 329 17.33 16.64 4.37
C ASN A 329 18.62 15.91 3.95
N THR A 330 18.54 14.67 3.45
CA THR A 330 19.72 13.88 3.07
C THR A 330 19.50 12.97 1.86
N ASP A 331 20.60 12.58 1.20
CA ASP A 331 20.61 11.54 0.16
C ASP A 331 20.81 10.11 0.72
N PHE A 332 20.85 9.96 2.06
CA PHE A 332 21.23 8.71 2.72
C PHE A 332 20.03 7.90 3.22
N TYR A 333 18.88 8.07 2.56
CA TYR A 333 17.64 7.39 2.89
C TYR A 333 17.58 5.99 2.22
N PRO A 334 17.36 4.89 2.97
CA PRO A 334 17.41 3.54 2.41
C PRO A 334 16.04 2.94 2.03
N ILE A 335 14.96 3.72 1.98
CA ILE A 335 13.62 3.19 1.73
C ILE A 335 13.12 3.74 0.39
N ASN A 336 12.61 2.87 -0.49
CA ASN A 336 12.03 3.31 -1.76
C ASN A 336 10.58 3.77 -1.57
N GLY A 337 10.07 4.57 -2.52
CA GLY A 337 8.71 5.11 -2.45
C GLY A 337 7.61 4.05 -2.28
N VAL A 338 7.77 2.86 -2.88
CA VAL A 338 6.78 1.78 -2.77
C VAL A 338 6.71 1.21 -1.36
N SER A 339 7.86 0.86 -0.76
CA SER A 339 7.93 0.36 0.60
C SER A 339 7.50 1.39 1.63
N GLN A 340 7.69 2.68 1.36
CA GLN A 340 7.26 3.73 2.27
C GLN A 340 5.73 3.90 2.24
N ALA A 341 5.16 4.14 1.06
CA ALA A 341 3.73 4.39 0.90
C ALA A 341 2.89 3.20 1.36
N LEU A 342 3.16 2.00 0.85
CA LEU A 342 2.34 0.82 1.16
C LEU A 342 2.43 0.45 2.65
N TYR A 343 3.60 0.59 3.27
CA TYR A 343 3.74 0.33 4.70
C TYR A 343 2.90 1.28 5.53
N ARG A 344 2.90 2.58 5.19
CA ARG A 344 2.10 3.59 5.87
C ARG A 344 0.61 3.33 5.71
N ILE A 345 0.14 3.00 4.50
CA ILE A 345 -1.27 2.64 4.26
C ILE A 345 -1.68 1.48 5.17
N TYR A 346 -0.89 0.41 5.24
CA TYR A 346 -1.22 -0.71 6.13
C TYR A 346 -1.26 -0.25 7.59
N GLN A 347 -0.20 0.40 8.05
CA GLN A 347 -0.09 0.86 9.43
C GLN A 347 -1.28 1.74 9.84
N SER A 348 -1.70 2.69 8.99
CA SER A 348 -2.79 3.61 9.33
C SER A 348 -4.14 2.92 9.47
N GLN A 349 -4.43 1.92 8.65
CA GLN A 349 -5.74 1.26 8.66
C GLN A 349 -5.90 0.30 9.83
N TYR A 350 -4.85 -0.47 10.17
CA TYR A 350 -4.87 -1.34 11.35
C TYR A 350 -4.68 -0.58 12.67
N GLY A 351 -4.09 0.61 12.62
CA GLY A 351 -3.52 1.27 13.79
C GLY A 351 -2.31 0.51 14.35
N ASP A 352 -2.11 0.60 15.66
CA ASP A 352 -0.99 0.06 16.41
C ASP A 352 -1.03 -1.47 16.46
N LEU A 353 -0.05 -2.13 15.85
CA LEU A 353 0.21 -3.55 16.00
C LEU A 353 1.64 -3.75 16.50
N PRO A 354 1.90 -4.72 17.40
CA PRO A 354 3.26 -5.01 17.88
C PRO A 354 4.26 -5.31 16.74
N GLY A 355 3.77 -5.87 15.63
CA GLY A 355 4.58 -6.13 14.44
C GLY A 355 5.20 -4.87 13.82
N TRP A 356 4.53 -3.71 13.93
CA TRP A 356 5.02 -2.44 13.39
C TRP A 356 6.29 -2.00 14.09
N HIS A 357 6.26 -1.93 15.43
CA HIS A 357 7.40 -1.58 16.27
C HIS A 357 8.62 -2.47 16.01
N GLU A 358 8.40 -3.78 15.82
CA GLU A 358 9.49 -4.70 15.50
C GLU A 358 10.14 -4.45 14.13
N MET A 359 9.34 -4.12 13.11
CA MET A 359 9.85 -3.80 11.78
C MET A 359 10.54 -2.44 11.77
N ASP A 360 9.91 -1.43 12.36
CA ASP A 360 10.42 -0.06 12.44
C ASP A 360 11.74 -0.02 13.20
N LYS A 361 11.89 -0.76 14.31
CA LYS A 361 13.18 -0.88 15.02
C LYS A 361 14.31 -1.41 14.13
N LYS A 362 14.01 -2.33 13.21
CA LYS A 362 15.02 -2.89 12.29
C LYS A 362 15.35 -1.91 11.18
N VAL A 363 14.34 -1.23 10.64
CA VAL A 363 14.51 -0.23 9.58
C VAL A 363 15.26 0.99 10.11
N ARG A 364 14.89 1.50 11.29
CA ARG A 364 15.55 2.59 12.00
C ARG A 364 17.07 2.37 12.10
N LYS A 365 17.49 1.19 12.57
CA LYS A 365 18.92 0.84 12.66
C LYS A 365 19.65 0.89 11.31
N ILE A 366 18.97 0.53 10.21
CA ILE A 366 19.55 0.58 8.86
C ILE A 366 19.62 2.03 8.38
N MET A 367 18.57 2.83 8.63
CA MET A 367 18.51 4.25 8.29
C MET A 367 19.59 5.05 9.03
N GLU A 368 19.70 4.89 10.35
CA GLU A 368 20.74 5.53 11.19
C GLU A 368 22.14 5.22 10.64
N LYS A 369 22.42 3.94 10.35
CA LYS A 369 23.68 3.54 9.72
C LYS A 369 23.92 4.25 8.39
N CYS A 370 22.90 4.39 7.54
CA CYS A 370 23.06 5.07 6.25
C CYS A 370 23.41 6.54 6.44
N VAL A 371 22.76 7.22 7.38
CA VAL A 371 23.03 8.63 7.71
C VAL A 371 24.44 8.77 8.30
N GLU A 372 24.80 7.97 9.31
CA GLU A 372 26.13 7.99 9.96
C GLU A 372 27.27 7.74 8.98
N GLN A 373 27.10 6.75 8.09
CA GLN A 373 28.13 6.32 7.15
C GLN A 373 28.01 6.98 5.78
N ARG A 374 27.06 7.91 5.60
CA ARG A 374 26.80 8.62 4.34
C ARG A 374 26.58 7.67 3.15
N ILE A 375 25.77 6.64 3.35
CA ILE A 375 25.49 5.62 2.32
C ILE A 375 24.32 6.10 1.46
N ASN A 376 24.61 6.55 0.23
CA ASN A 376 23.58 6.82 -0.76
C ASN A 376 23.05 5.49 -1.33
N SER A 377 21.81 5.15 -0.99
CA SER A 377 21.15 3.93 -1.46
C SER A 377 20.49 4.07 -2.84
N PHE A 378 20.28 5.30 -3.29
CA PHE A 378 19.67 5.65 -4.58
C PHE A 378 20.59 6.57 -5.42
N PRO A 379 21.81 6.11 -5.77
CA PRO A 379 22.84 6.95 -6.41
C PRO A 379 22.53 7.34 -7.86
N LEU A 380 21.44 6.83 -8.44
CA LEU A 380 21.01 7.12 -9.80
C LEU A 380 19.89 8.15 -9.87
N THR A 381 19.58 8.80 -8.73
CA THR A 381 18.56 9.84 -8.66
C THR A 381 18.93 10.98 -9.61
N ARG A 382 18.06 11.24 -10.59
CA ARG A 382 18.13 12.40 -11.49
C ARG A 382 17.12 13.46 -11.08
N HIS A 383 15.91 13.02 -10.75
CA HIS A 383 14.79 13.86 -10.31
C HIS A 383 14.22 13.32 -9.00
N ARG A 384 13.90 14.24 -8.10
CA ARG A 384 13.23 13.97 -6.83
C ARG A 384 11.74 14.14 -7.03
N VAL A 385 11.03 13.02 -7.07
CA VAL A 385 9.61 12.98 -7.41
C VAL A 385 8.75 13.00 -6.15
N ILE A 386 7.73 13.85 -6.15
CA ILE A 386 6.55 13.68 -5.29
C ILE A 386 5.45 13.01 -6.10
N ALA A 387 4.85 11.95 -5.56
CA ALA A 387 3.67 11.34 -6.15
C ALA A 387 2.41 11.82 -5.43
N TRP A 388 1.43 12.33 -6.17
CA TRP A 388 0.25 12.97 -5.57
C TRP A 388 -1.06 12.35 -6.07
N SER A 389 -2.11 12.42 -5.26
CA SER A 389 -3.41 11.74 -5.47
C SER A 389 -3.39 10.22 -5.22
N CYS A 390 -4.40 9.48 -5.71
CA CYS A 390 -4.60 8.05 -5.47
C CYS A 390 -3.79 7.18 -6.43
N ALA A 391 -2.96 6.26 -5.93
CA ALA A 391 -2.03 5.47 -6.74
C ALA A 391 -2.67 4.32 -7.56
N PRO A 392 -2.08 3.94 -8.71
CA PRO A 392 -2.47 2.75 -9.46
C PRO A 392 -2.13 1.46 -8.71
N LEU A 393 -3.11 0.89 -7.99
CA LEU A 393 -2.89 -0.30 -7.16
C LEU A 393 -2.39 -1.50 -7.97
N TYR A 394 -2.90 -1.69 -9.19
CA TYR A 394 -2.45 -2.75 -10.09
C TYR A 394 -1.02 -2.53 -10.59
N TYR A 395 -0.42 -1.35 -10.41
CA TYR A 395 0.97 -1.05 -10.80
C TYR A 395 1.75 -0.38 -9.67
N SER A 396 1.57 -0.82 -8.43
CA SER A 396 2.20 -0.19 -7.26
C SER A 396 3.72 -0.14 -7.29
N ASN A 397 4.37 -0.99 -8.08
CA ASN A 397 5.84 -0.98 -8.26
C ASN A 397 6.34 -0.02 -9.36
N TRP A 398 5.49 0.85 -9.92
CA TRP A 398 5.91 1.80 -10.96
C TRP A 398 7.07 2.69 -10.50
N CYS A 399 7.12 3.11 -9.23
CA CYS A 399 8.23 3.94 -8.72
C CYS A 399 9.58 3.21 -8.82
N THR A 400 9.58 1.90 -8.56
CA THR A 400 10.79 1.07 -8.69
C THR A 400 11.21 0.96 -10.15
N TRP A 401 10.26 0.80 -11.07
CA TRP A 401 10.54 0.81 -12.51
C TRP A 401 11.08 2.18 -12.95
N ALA A 402 10.42 3.28 -12.57
CA ALA A 402 10.77 4.64 -12.96
C ALA A 402 12.16 5.04 -12.45
N TYR A 403 12.54 4.65 -11.23
CA TYR A 403 13.89 4.85 -10.73
C TYR A 403 14.93 4.07 -11.55
N ASN A 404 14.68 2.78 -11.84
CA ASN A 404 15.64 1.96 -12.59
C ASN A 404 15.74 2.34 -14.07
N CYS A 405 14.65 2.80 -14.68
CA CYS A 405 14.61 3.17 -16.10
C CYS A 405 15.09 4.61 -16.33
N TRP A 406 14.69 5.56 -15.46
CA TRP A 406 14.85 7.00 -15.69
C TRP A 406 15.56 7.74 -14.55
N GLY A 407 15.82 7.11 -13.40
CA GLY A 407 16.38 7.80 -12.24
C GLY A 407 15.37 8.68 -11.51
N LEU A 408 14.06 8.48 -11.75
CA LEU A 408 12.98 9.14 -11.03
C LEU A 408 12.84 8.54 -9.63
N ASN A 409 13.36 9.22 -8.62
CA ASN A 409 13.31 8.74 -7.24
C ASN A 409 12.12 9.35 -6.51
N THR A 410 11.09 8.54 -6.24
CA THR A 410 9.92 8.99 -5.47
C THR A 410 10.27 9.13 -3.99
N ILE A 411 10.46 10.37 -3.54
CA ILE A 411 10.88 10.72 -2.18
C ILE A 411 9.71 10.62 -1.20
N ILE A 412 8.54 11.08 -1.64
CA ILE A 412 7.33 11.10 -0.83
C ILE A 412 6.10 10.90 -1.71
N ASN A 413 5.03 10.41 -1.10
CA ASN A 413 3.74 10.19 -1.72
C ASN A 413 2.66 10.81 -0.82
N MET A 414 1.54 11.25 -1.40
CA MET A 414 0.36 11.64 -0.62
C MET A 414 -0.05 10.55 0.40
N ASP A 415 0.03 9.29 -0.03
CA ASP A 415 -0.24 8.10 0.82
C ASP A 415 0.76 7.89 1.97
N SER A 416 1.89 8.59 1.97
CA SER A 416 2.79 8.58 3.12
C SER A 416 2.41 9.63 4.15
N LEU A 417 1.71 10.68 3.75
CA LEU A 417 1.36 11.84 4.57
C LEU A 417 0.00 11.70 5.28
N MET A 418 -0.61 10.52 5.18
CA MET A 418 -1.86 10.16 5.82
C MET A 418 -1.77 10.33 7.33
N PHE A 419 -2.82 10.84 7.98
CA PHE A 419 -2.96 10.80 9.43
C PHE A 419 -1.76 11.39 10.20
N ASN A 420 -1.26 12.52 9.72
CA ASN A 420 0.00 13.12 10.13
C ASN A 420 -0.17 14.04 11.36
N MET A 421 -0.36 13.47 12.55
CA MET A 421 -0.38 14.21 13.81
C MET A 421 -0.08 13.33 15.03
N THR A 422 0.34 13.94 16.13
CA THR A 422 0.34 13.31 17.45
C THR A 422 -1.02 13.50 18.10
N ILE A 423 -1.56 12.43 18.70
CA ILE A 423 -2.82 12.49 19.46
C ILE A 423 -2.47 12.70 20.94
N ARG A 424 -2.90 13.80 21.52
CA ARG A 424 -2.67 14.11 22.94
C ARG A 424 -3.44 13.14 23.82
N THR A 425 -2.85 12.78 24.97
CA THR A 425 -3.45 11.86 25.96
C THR A 425 -3.49 12.46 27.38
N ASP A 426 -3.33 13.77 27.51
CA ASP A 426 -3.27 14.49 28.79
C ASP A 426 -4.66 14.71 29.41
N SER A 427 -5.72 14.74 28.60
CA SER A 427 -7.10 14.80 29.05
C SER A 427 -8.06 14.15 28.05
N TYR A 428 -9.24 13.74 28.51
CA TYR A 428 -10.29 13.18 27.66
C TYR A 428 -10.68 14.11 26.51
N SER A 429 -10.89 15.39 26.80
CA SER A 429 -11.29 16.38 25.79
C SER A 429 -10.22 16.62 24.74
N HIS A 430 -8.93 16.69 25.14
CA HIS A 430 -7.84 16.84 24.17
C HIS A 430 -7.73 15.60 23.27
N THR A 431 -7.81 14.41 23.85
CA THR A 431 -7.76 13.17 23.07
C THR A 431 -8.92 13.06 22.11
N LEU A 432 -10.15 13.33 22.56
CA LEU A 432 -11.32 13.21 21.71
C LEU A 432 -11.28 14.23 20.56
N ALA A 433 -10.86 15.47 20.83
CA ALA A 433 -10.65 16.49 19.80
C ALA A 433 -9.58 16.07 18.78
N ASP A 434 -8.45 15.55 19.24
CA ASP A 434 -7.38 15.09 18.33
C ASP A 434 -7.80 13.85 17.55
N MET A 435 -8.59 12.94 18.13
CA MET A 435 -9.14 11.78 17.41
C MET A 435 -10.12 12.21 16.32
N ALA A 436 -10.98 13.20 16.59
CA ALA A 436 -11.86 13.79 15.57
C ALA A 436 -11.03 14.37 14.42
N GLN A 437 -10.05 15.23 14.75
CA GLN A 437 -9.14 15.79 13.75
C GLN A 437 -8.35 14.71 12.99
N TYR A 438 -7.98 13.61 13.64
CA TYR A 438 -7.30 12.49 13.00
C TYR A 438 -8.12 11.87 11.87
N HIS A 439 -9.42 11.66 12.09
CA HIS A 439 -10.35 11.15 11.08
C HIS A 439 -10.63 12.16 9.96
N GLU A 440 -10.75 13.44 10.30
CA GLU A 440 -10.88 14.52 9.31
C GLU A 440 -9.60 14.67 8.46
N TRP A 441 -8.44 14.35 9.02
CA TRP A 441 -7.15 14.33 8.34
C TRP A 441 -6.82 12.99 7.69
N ALA A 442 -7.81 12.10 7.56
CA ALA A 442 -7.69 10.98 6.64
C ALA A 442 -7.29 11.52 5.26
N PRO A 443 -6.30 10.92 4.60
CA PRO A 443 -5.64 11.47 3.41
C PRO A 443 -6.57 11.74 2.25
N MET A 444 -7.55 10.85 2.00
CA MET A 444 -8.54 11.10 0.96
C MET A 444 -9.43 12.29 1.36
N ARG A 445 -9.92 12.31 2.61
CA ARG A 445 -10.71 13.43 3.16
C ARG A 445 -9.99 14.76 3.07
N ARG A 446 -8.73 14.84 3.47
CA ARG A 446 -7.93 16.07 3.46
C ARG A 446 -7.41 16.41 2.07
N MET A 447 -6.59 15.54 1.48
CA MET A 447 -5.78 15.86 0.30
C MET A 447 -6.41 15.46 -1.05
N ALA A 448 -7.61 14.85 -1.07
CA ALA A 448 -8.34 14.57 -2.31
C ALA A 448 -9.72 15.24 -2.39
N VAL A 449 -10.47 15.32 -1.29
CA VAL A 449 -11.83 15.91 -1.25
C VAL A 449 -12.01 17.03 -0.22
N GLY A 450 -10.94 17.47 0.46
CA GLY A 450 -10.98 18.49 1.51
C GLY A 450 -11.06 19.92 1.00
N GLY A 451 -11.12 20.09 -0.33
CA GLY A 451 -11.15 21.39 -0.98
C GLY A 451 -9.78 21.88 -1.43
N MET A 452 -9.79 23.04 -2.08
CA MET A 452 -8.63 23.59 -2.82
C MET A 452 -7.41 23.84 -1.93
N HIS A 453 -7.61 24.30 -0.69
CA HIS A 453 -6.52 24.58 0.23
C HIS A 453 -5.70 23.32 0.51
N HIS A 454 -6.36 22.21 0.86
CA HIS A 454 -5.68 20.99 1.25
C HIS A 454 -5.11 20.18 0.08
N ILE A 455 -5.78 20.17 -1.07
CA ILE A 455 -5.26 19.47 -2.25
C ILE A 455 -3.98 20.13 -2.79
N PHE A 456 -3.82 21.44 -2.57
CA PHE A 456 -2.64 22.22 -2.93
C PHE A 456 -1.54 22.22 -1.86
N GLU A 457 -1.71 21.51 -0.74
CA GLU A 457 -0.59 21.17 0.17
C GLU A 457 0.53 20.40 -0.57
N LEU A 458 0.27 19.90 -1.80
CA LEU A 458 1.30 19.44 -2.74
C LEU A 458 2.49 20.39 -2.77
N TRP A 459 2.27 21.70 -2.88
CA TRP A 459 3.35 22.67 -3.06
C TRP A 459 4.23 22.82 -1.83
N GLU A 460 3.62 22.89 -0.64
CA GLU A 460 4.34 22.92 0.63
C GLU A 460 5.16 21.64 0.82
N ASN A 461 4.60 20.49 0.43
CA ASN A 461 5.31 19.22 0.49
C ASN A 461 6.43 19.13 -0.57
N MET A 462 6.24 19.68 -1.77
CA MET A 462 7.32 19.78 -2.76
C MET A 462 8.51 20.56 -2.22
N GLU A 463 8.24 21.72 -1.59
CA GLU A 463 9.29 22.53 -0.98
C GLU A 463 9.96 21.78 0.18
N LYS A 464 9.17 21.23 1.10
CA LYS A 464 9.65 20.49 2.27
C LYS A 464 10.55 19.31 1.92
N PHE A 465 10.20 18.55 0.88
CA PHE A 465 10.94 17.36 0.46
C PHE A 465 11.92 17.64 -0.68
N HIS A 466 12.10 18.90 -1.07
CA HIS A 466 12.95 19.31 -2.19
C HIS A 466 12.69 18.47 -3.45
N CYS A 467 11.42 18.34 -3.83
CA CYS A 467 11.00 17.64 -5.04
C CYS A 467 10.98 18.61 -6.22
N ASP A 468 11.55 18.19 -7.35
CA ASP A 468 11.65 18.97 -8.60
C ASP A 468 10.61 18.53 -9.66
N MET A 469 9.93 17.41 -9.41
CA MET A 469 8.97 16.84 -10.35
C MET A 469 7.76 16.26 -9.61
N VAL A 470 6.59 16.43 -10.22
CA VAL A 470 5.33 15.84 -9.77
C VAL A 470 4.94 14.68 -10.69
N VAL A 471 4.65 13.53 -10.11
CA VAL A 471 3.85 12.51 -10.79
C VAL A 471 2.45 12.55 -10.19
N MET A 472 1.52 13.12 -10.95
CA MET A 472 0.13 13.28 -10.53
C MET A 472 -0.64 12.04 -10.93
N TYR A 473 -1.13 11.28 -9.96
CA TYR A 473 -1.96 10.13 -10.24
C TYR A 473 -3.35 10.58 -10.72
N ASP A 474 -3.66 10.24 -11.96
CA ASP A 474 -4.89 10.63 -12.62
C ASP A 474 -5.88 9.46 -12.61
N GLN A 475 -6.57 9.30 -11.48
CA GLN A 475 -7.58 8.27 -11.36
C GLN A 475 -8.85 8.73 -12.10
N LEU A 476 -9.16 8.07 -13.22
CA LEU A 476 -10.15 8.50 -14.20
C LEU A 476 -11.60 8.62 -13.67
N LEU A 477 -11.92 7.93 -12.58
CA LEU A 477 -13.25 7.80 -11.98
C LEU A 477 -13.34 8.50 -10.61
N CYS A 478 -12.28 9.21 -10.21
CA CYS A 478 -12.16 9.91 -8.95
C CYS A 478 -12.66 11.33 -9.18
N LYS A 479 -13.98 11.50 -9.06
CA LYS A 479 -14.68 12.74 -9.41
C LYS A 479 -14.13 13.96 -8.66
N GLY A 480 -13.66 13.79 -7.43
CA GLY A 480 -13.01 14.87 -6.66
C GLY A 480 -11.73 15.41 -7.32
N MET A 481 -10.83 14.52 -7.72
CA MET A 481 -9.57 14.89 -8.37
C MET A 481 -9.78 15.37 -9.81
N GLN A 482 -10.67 14.70 -10.56
CA GLN A 482 -11.04 15.12 -11.91
C GLN A 482 -11.60 16.55 -11.94
N GLY A 483 -12.35 16.93 -10.89
CA GLY A 483 -12.92 18.27 -10.77
C GLY A 483 -11.90 19.40 -10.68
N VAL A 484 -10.66 19.11 -10.27
CA VAL A 484 -9.59 20.12 -10.09
C VAL A 484 -8.45 19.98 -11.11
N HIS A 485 -8.57 19.08 -12.09
CA HIS A 485 -7.52 18.83 -13.09
C HIS A 485 -7.05 20.12 -13.77
N GLY A 486 -7.99 20.90 -14.30
CA GLY A 486 -7.68 22.17 -14.99
C GLY A 486 -6.97 23.19 -14.10
N MET A 487 -7.23 23.16 -12.78
CA MET A 487 -6.58 24.06 -11.84
C MET A 487 -5.11 23.67 -11.61
N PHE A 488 -4.83 22.37 -11.52
CA PHE A 488 -3.44 21.88 -11.46
C PHE A 488 -2.66 22.21 -12.73
N GLU A 489 -3.27 22.09 -13.91
CA GLU A 489 -2.66 22.51 -15.18
C GLU A 489 -2.23 23.98 -15.17
N ASP A 490 -3.10 24.87 -14.67
CA ASP A 490 -2.78 26.29 -14.55
C ASP A 490 -1.66 26.53 -13.52
N GLU A 491 -1.69 25.85 -12.37
CA GLU A 491 -0.65 25.94 -11.34
C GLU A 491 0.70 25.40 -11.81
N PHE A 492 0.74 24.26 -12.51
CA PHE A 492 1.99 23.71 -13.05
C PHE A 492 2.67 24.69 -14.01
N ARG A 493 1.88 25.34 -14.89
CA ARG A 493 2.40 26.36 -15.82
C ARG A 493 2.83 27.63 -15.10
N ALA A 494 2.06 28.08 -14.11
CA ALA A 494 2.37 29.30 -13.36
C ALA A 494 3.63 29.16 -12.50
N ARG A 495 3.88 27.96 -11.97
CA ARG A 495 5.03 27.64 -11.11
C ARG A 495 6.24 27.09 -11.84
N ASP A 496 6.12 26.83 -13.15
CA ASP A 496 7.15 26.18 -13.97
C ASP A 496 7.59 24.82 -13.39
N VAL A 497 6.62 24.00 -12.99
CA VAL A 497 6.86 22.68 -12.39
C VAL A 497 6.75 21.60 -13.45
N HIS A 498 7.74 20.71 -13.51
CA HIS A 498 7.65 19.49 -14.31
C HIS A 498 6.64 18.53 -13.70
N ALA A 499 5.58 18.23 -14.45
CA ALA A 499 4.50 17.37 -13.99
C ALA A 499 4.11 16.33 -15.05
N ILE A 500 3.92 15.09 -14.61
CA ILE A 500 3.46 13.97 -15.44
C ILE A 500 2.11 13.51 -14.89
N TRP A 501 1.07 13.56 -15.72
CA TRP A 501 -0.21 12.91 -15.42
C TRP A 501 -0.11 11.42 -15.70
N LEU A 502 -0.50 10.62 -14.71
CA LEU A 502 -0.46 9.16 -14.77
C LEU A 502 -1.92 8.62 -14.78
N PRO A 503 -2.56 8.52 -15.97
CA PRO A 503 -3.94 8.05 -16.08
C PRO A 503 -4.03 6.59 -15.66
N HIS A 504 -5.04 6.26 -14.87
CA HIS A 504 -5.30 4.90 -14.42
C HIS A 504 -6.71 4.75 -13.82
N ALA A 505 -7.19 3.52 -13.64
CA ALA A 505 -8.48 3.22 -13.00
C ALA A 505 -8.32 2.43 -11.69
N LEU A 506 -7.38 2.87 -10.86
CA LEU A 506 -7.07 2.37 -9.51
C LEU A 506 -6.77 0.85 -9.48
N PRO A 507 -7.71 -0.09 -9.24
CA PRO A 507 -7.45 -1.53 -9.40
C PRO A 507 -7.78 -2.09 -10.79
N ASP A 508 -8.54 -1.38 -11.65
CA ASP A 508 -8.95 -1.88 -12.96
C ASP A 508 -7.92 -1.55 -14.05
N LYS A 509 -7.16 -2.56 -14.47
CA LYS A 509 -6.16 -2.44 -15.53
C LYS A 509 -6.73 -2.41 -16.96
N ARG A 510 -8.04 -2.61 -17.14
CA ARG A 510 -8.66 -2.71 -18.48
C ARG A 510 -8.85 -1.35 -19.13
N ASN A 511 -8.92 -0.29 -18.32
CA ASN A 511 -9.11 1.08 -18.81
C ASN A 511 -7.80 1.71 -19.28
N VAL A 512 -6.74 1.53 -18.49
CA VAL A 512 -5.38 2.00 -18.81
C VAL A 512 -4.41 0.88 -18.47
N SER A 513 -3.52 0.55 -19.40
CA SER A 513 -2.55 -0.52 -19.21
C SER A 513 -1.26 0.01 -18.54
N ARG A 514 -0.49 -0.90 -17.92
CA ARG A 514 0.85 -0.55 -17.40
C ARG A 514 1.79 -0.08 -18.52
N ALA A 515 1.69 -0.66 -19.71
CA ALA A 515 2.49 -0.27 -20.86
C ALA A 515 2.19 1.16 -21.31
N GLU A 516 0.92 1.57 -21.25
CA GLU A 516 0.50 2.94 -21.55
C GLU A 516 1.04 3.94 -20.52
N ILE A 517 0.96 3.62 -19.22
CA ILE A 517 1.60 4.41 -18.15
C ILE A 517 3.10 4.56 -18.40
N ARG A 518 3.78 3.47 -18.77
CA ARG A 518 5.22 3.53 -19.10
C ARG A 518 5.48 4.40 -20.32
N SER A 519 4.68 4.29 -21.38
CA SER A 519 4.81 5.12 -22.59
C SER A 519 4.74 6.60 -22.26
N ILE A 520 3.75 7.02 -21.46
CA ILE A 520 3.57 8.43 -21.06
C ILE A 520 4.83 8.96 -20.35
N ILE A 521 5.35 8.20 -19.40
CA ILE A 521 6.57 8.58 -18.67
C ILE A 521 7.78 8.57 -19.62
N ASN A 522 7.93 7.54 -20.47
CA ASN A 522 9.03 7.46 -21.44
C ASN A 522 9.03 8.65 -22.41
N ASP A 523 7.87 8.98 -22.96
CA ASP A 523 7.66 10.07 -23.90
C ASP A 523 7.98 11.41 -23.26
N TYR A 524 7.55 11.63 -22.01
CA TYR A 524 7.88 12.84 -21.25
C TYR A 524 9.39 12.94 -21.00
N MET A 525 10.02 11.88 -20.52
CA MET A 525 11.47 11.90 -20.22
C MET A 525 12.32 12.09 -21.47
N THR A 526 11.90 11.55 -22.62
CA THR A 526 12.63 11.70 -23.89
C THR A 526 12.37 13.04 -24.56
N THR A 527 11.11 13.47 -24.60
CA THR A 527 10.68 14.63 -25.40
C THR A 527 10.80 15.94 -24.64
N VAL A 528 10.45 15.94 -23.35
CA VAL A 528 10.45 17.15 -22.51
C VAL A 528 11.76 17.27 -21.74
N MET A 529 12.21 16.18 -21.10
CA MET A 529 13.44 16.20 -20.29
C MET A 529 14.71 15.96 -21.11
N HIS A 530 14.59 15.47 -22.36
CA HIS A 530 15.71 15.14 -23.24
C HIS A 530 16.74 14.19 -22.62
N GLU A 531 16.27 13.23 -21.83
CA GLU A 531 17.11 12.26 -21.15
C GLU A 531 17.21 10.93 -21.88
N GLU A 532 18.34 10.24 -21.67
CA GLU A 532 18.53 8.86 -22.10
C GLU A 532 18.22 7.89 -20.95
N PRO A 533 17.54 6.76 -21.21
CA PRO A 533 17.18 5.80 -20.19
C PRO A 533 18.42 5.15 -19.59
N ILE A 534 18.42 4.98 -18.27
CA ILE A 534 19.46 4.31 -17.50
C ILE A 534 19.52 2.83 -17.89
N ASP A 535 18.38 2.15 -17.95
CA ASP A 535 18.26 0.78 -18.43
C ASP A 535 17.26 0.73 -19.60
N PRO A 536 17.75 0.77 -20.85
CA PRO A 536 16.89 0.75 -22.04
C PRO A 536 16.04 -0.53 -22.18
N SER A 537 16.39 -1.62 -21.49
CA SER A 537 15.57 -2.84 -21.54
C SER A 537 14.23 -2.69 -20.82
N LEU A 538 14.08 -1.65 -19.98
CA LEU A 538 12.86 -1.36 -19.24
C LEU A 538 11.88 -0.43 -19.98
N LEU A 539 12.25 0.10 -21.15
CA LEU A 539 11.38 0.97 -21.95
C LEU A 539 10.13 0.23 -22.41
N GLU A 540 10.33 -0.95 -23.01
CA GLU A 540 9.28 -1.75 -23.62
C GLU A 540 9.42 -3.22 -23.21
N PHE A 541 8.40 -3.71 -22.51
CA PHE A 541 8.20 -5.13 -22.23
C PHE A 541 6.71 -5.40 -22.06
N ASP A 542 6.28 -6.60 -22.47
CA ASP A 542 4.88 -7.02 -22.36
C ASP A 542 4.60 -7.59 -20.97
N ASP A 543 3.73 -6.92 -20.23
CA ASP A 543 3.19 -7.33 -18.93
C ASP A 543 1.66 -7.32 -18.91
N SER A 544 1.01 -7.42 -20.08
CA SER A 544 -0.44 -7.37 -20.25
C SER A 544 -1.20 -8.45 -19.46
N GLN A 545 -0.59 -9.61 -19.25
CA GLN A 545 -1.14 -10.75 -18.50
C GLN A 545 -0.60 -10.82 -17.07
N SER A 546 0.11 -9.80 -16.61
CA SER A 546 0.77 -9.85 -15.32
C SER A 546 -0.18 -10.05 -14.16
N TRP A 547 0.32 -10.79 -13.17
CA TRP A 547 -0.34 -10.98 -11.87
C TRP A 547 -0.46 -9.62 -11.21
#